data_AF-A0A3N5V4A4-F1
#
_entry.id   AF-A0A3N5V4A4-F1
#
_cell.length_a   1.000
_cell.length_b   1.000
_cell.length_c   1.000
_cell.angle_alpha   90.00
_cell.angle_beta   90.00
_cell.angle_gamma   90.00
#
_symmetry.space_group_name_H-M   'P 1'
#
loop_
_entity.id
_entity.type
_entity.pdbx_description
1 polymer ?
#
loop_
_entity_poly.entity_id
_entity_poly.type
_entity_poly.pdbx_seq_one_letter_code
_entity_poly.pdbx_strand_id
1 'polypeptide(L)'
;MTAIGKLDSSNLNGGQKLGLKYFSVAVVLFGAQVLFGLLAGLQYLYPDFLFGILDFSVNRMVHINAMVVWLLFGFIGSSYWLLEDESGVPVVGLKLGNLS
;
A
#
# COMPACT_ATOMS: atom_id res chain seq x y z
N MET A 1 -26.26 1.57 -9.71
CA MET A 1 -25.50 0.51 -9.02
C MET A 1 -24.18 0.38 -9.76
N THR A 2 -23.14 1.00 -9.23
CA THR A 2 -21.88 1.30 -9.94
C THR A 2 -21.15 0.01 -10.27
N ALA A 3 -20.97 -0.26 -11.57
CA ALA A 3 -20.05 -1.28 -12.04
C ALA A 3 -18.63 -0.81 -11.73
N ILE A 4 -18.12 -1.15 -10.55
CA ILE A 4 -16.68 -1.28 -10.34
C ILE A 4 -16.26 -2.34 -11.34
N GLY A 5 -15.63 -1.93 -12.44
CA GLY A 5 -15.26 -2.81 -13.54
C GLY A 5 -14.57 -4.05 -12.97
N LYS A 6 -15.09 -5.24 -13.27
CA LYS A 6 -14.42 -6.49 -12.94
C LYS A 6 -13.01 -6.37 -13.52
N LEU A 7 -12.00 -6.29 -12.66
CA LEU A 7 -10.61 -6.41 -13.08
C LEU A 7 -10.52 -7.75 -13.82
N ASP A 8 -10.33 -7.70 -15.13
CA ASP A 8 -10.28 -8.89 -15.97
C ASP A 8 -8.98 -9.65 -15.67
N SER A 9 -9.02 -10.45 -14.62
CA SER A 9 -7.90 -11.27 -14.17
C SER A 9 -7.79 -12.59 -14.95
N SER A 10 -8.52 -12.74 -16.06
CA SER A 10 -8.60 -14.00 -16.81
C SER A 10 -7.26 -14.40 -17.45
N ASN A 11 -6.42 -13.41 -17.77
CA ASN A 11 -5.11 -13.60 -18.40
C ASN A 11 -3.92 -13.43 -17.43
N LEU A 12 -4.17 -13.27 -16.13
CA LEU A 12 -3.11 -13.02 -15.15
C LEU A 12 -2.62 -14.31 -14.51
N ASN A 13 -1.30 -14.43 -14.40
CA ASN A 13 -0.65 -15.52 -13.69
C ASN A 13 -0.89 -15.40 -12.16
N GLY A 14 -0.50 -16.43 -11.40
CA GLY A 14 -0.80 -16.48 -9.96
C GLY A 14 -0.06 -15.40 -9.17
N GLY A 15 1.17 -15.09 -9.57
CA GLY A 15 2.01 -14.02 -9.01
C GLY A 15 1.47 -12.62 -9.28
N GLN A 16 1.03 -12.33 -10.50
CA GLN A 16 0.45 -11.05 -10.92
C GLN A 16 -0.86 -10.76 -10.18
N LYS A 17 -1.73 -11.77 -10.01
CA LYS A 17 -2.95 -11.63 -9.21
C LYS A 17 -2.64 -11.30 -7.75
N LEU A 18 -1.57 -11.88 -7.20
CA LEU A 18 -1.10 -11.55 -5.85
C LEU A 18 -0.48 -10.16 -5.78
N GLY A 19 0.37 -9.80 -6.75
CA GLY A 19 1.00 -8.48 -6.87
C GLY A 19 -0.04 -7.36 -6.92
N LEU A 20 -1.15 -7.54 -7.64
CA LEU A 20 -2.26 -6.58 -7.66
C LEU A 20 -2.88 -6.32 -6.28
N LYS A 21 -2.95 -7.34 -5.41
CA LYS A 21 -3.43 -7.16 -4.04
C LYS A 21 -2.46 -6.29 -3.24
N TYR A 22 -1.16 -6.58 -3.33
CA TYR A 22 -0.11 -5.79 -2.68
C TYR A 22 -0.12 -4.34 -3.17
N PHE A 23 -0.24 -4.11 -4.48
CA PHE A 23 -0.35 -2.76 -5.04
C PHE A 23 -1.61 -2.03 -4.59
N SER A 24 -2.75 -2.72 -4.51
CA SER A 24 -3.99 -2.11 -4.03
C SER A 24 -3.84 -1.61 -2.59
N VAL A 25 -3.24 -2.43 -1.71
CA VAL A 25 -2.96 -2.03 -0.31
C VAL A 25 -1.95 -0.88 -0.26
N ALA A 26 -0.90 -0.93 -1.08
CA ALA A 26 0.10 0.13 -1.16
C ALA A 26 -0.51 1.49 -1.54
N VAL A 27 -1.42 1.52 -2.53
CA VAL A 27 -2.09 2.75 -2.96
C VAL A 27 -2.99 3.32 -1.86
N VAL A 28 -3.71 2.47 -1.13
CA VAL A 28 -4.55 2.89 0.01
C VAL A 28 -3.69 3.48 1.13
N LEU A 29 -2.57 2.82 1.48
CA LEU A 29 -1.64 3.31 2.49
C LEU A 29 -0.94 4.61 2.07
N PHE A 30 -0.62 4.76 0.78
CA PHE A 30 -0.09 6.01 0.22
C PHE A 30 -1.10 7.14 0.37
N GLY A 31 -2.38 6.91 0.04
CA GLY A 31 -3.44 7.89 0.24
C GLY A 31 -3.56 8.33 1.71
N ALA A 32 -3.51 7.38 2.65
CA ALA A 32 -3.50 7.68 4.07
C ALA A 32 -2.28 8.51 4.49
N GLN A 33 -1.08 8.15 4.01
CA GLN A 33 0.16 8.88 4.30
C GLN A 33 0.11 10.34 3.82
N VAL A 34 -0.43 10.59 2.63
CA VAL A 34 -0.60 11.95 2.09
C VAL A 34 -1.52 12.78 3.01
N LEU A 35 -2.63 12.20 3.48
CA LEU A 35 -3.54 12.88 4.41
C LEU A 35 -2.85 13.27 5.72
N PHE A 36 -2.06 12.37 6.32
CA PHE A 36 -1.29 12.69 7.53
C PHE A 36 -0.21 13.76 7.27
N GLY A 37 0.36 13.80 6.07
CA GLY A 37 1.29 14.86 5.66
C GLY A 37 0.62 16.24 5.57
N LEU A 38 -0.59 16.29 4.99
CA LEU A 38 -1.39 17.51 4.95
C LEU A 38 -1.82 17.95 6.35
N LEU A 39 -2.21 17.01 7.22
CA LEU A 39 -2.51 17.29 8.63
C LEU A 39 -1.29 17.86 9.35
N ALA A 40 -0.08 17.36 9.09
CA ALA A 40 1.14 17.89 9.71
C ALA A 40 1.42 19.33 9.26
N GLY A 41 1.19 19.63 7.97
CA GLY A 41 1.27 20.99 7.44
C GLY A 41 0.26 21.95 8.07
N LEU A 42 -0.96 21.47 8.35
CA LEU A 42 -1.98 22.26 9.04
C LEU A 42 -1.62 22.52 10.51
N GLN A 43 -1.13 21.49 11.21
CA GLN A 43 -0.63 21.61 12.59
C GLN A 43 0.59 22.54 12.70
N TYR A 44 1.38 22.65 11.63
CA TYR A 44 2.49 23.61 11.58
C TYR A 44 2.02 25.07 11.61
N LEU A 45 0.86 25.35 10.99
CA LEU A 45 0.27 26.69 11.00
C LEU A 45 -0.58 26.95 12.25
N TYR A 46 -1.28 25.94 12.75
CA TYR A 46 -2.13 25.99 13.95
C TYR A 46 -1.76 24.87 14.92
N PRO A 47 -0.81 25.09 15.85
CA PRO A 47 -0.27 24.05 16.72
C PRO A 47 -1.28 23.48 17.74
N ASP A 48 -2.35 24.21 18.07
CA ASP A 48 -3.42 23.73 18.95
C ASP A 48 -4.42 22.78 18.25
N PHE A 49 -4.30 22.60 16.94
CA PHE A 49 -5.20 21.74 16.16
C PHE A 49 -4.91 20.26 16.44
N LEU A 50 -5.93 19.53 16.96
CA LEU A 50 -5.87 18.11 17.41
C LEU A 50 -5.02 17.84 18.67
N PHE A 51 -4.72 18.87 19.47
CA PHE A 51 -3.97 18.74 20.71
C PHE A 51 -4.64 17.75 21.69
N GLY A 52 -3.86 16.79 22.20
CA GLY A 52 -4.32 15.77 23.16
C GLY A 52 -4.88 14.47 22.57
N ILE A 53 -5.16 14.40 21.27
CA ILE A 53 -5.55 13.16 20.57
C ILE A 53 -4.50 12.75 19.54
N LEU A 54 -3.97 13.70 18.78
CA LEU A 54 -3.01 13.42 17.72
C LEU A 54 -1.99 14.57 17.60
N ASP A 55 -0.98 14.54 18.48
CA ASP A 55 0.10 15.52 18.48
C ASP A 55 0.94 15.46 17.19
N PHE A 56 1.59 16.58 16.87
CA PHE A 56 2.46 16.70 15.71
C PHE A 56 3.56 15.62 15.65
N SER A 57 4.14 15.26 16.80
CA SER A 57 5.16 14.21 16.90
C SER A 57 4.62 12.83 16.51
N VAL A 58 3.40 12.50 16.96
CA VAL A 58 2.69 11.25 16.63
C VAL A 58 2.30 11.26 15.16
N ASN A 59 1.73 12.36 14.66
CA ASN A 59 1.35 12.51 13.26
C ASN A 59 2.55 12.30 12.32
N ARG A 60 3.67 12.95 12.62
CA ARG A 60 4.92 12.79 11.87
C ARG A 60 5.42 11.34 11.90
N MET A 61 5.33 10.66 13.04
CA MET A 61 5.69 9.24 13.13
C MET A 61 4.79 8.37 12.24
N VAL A 62 3.47 8.55 12.30
CA VAL A 62 2.52 7.80 11.45
C VAL A 62 2.80 8.05 9.98
N HIS A 63 3.03 9.31 9.58
CA HIS A 63 3.33 9.67 8.20
C HIS A 63 4.60 8.99 7.67
N ILE A 64 5.71 9.03 8.41
CA ILE A 64 6.98 8.44 7.98
C ILE A 64 6.91 6.90 8.00
N ASN A 65 6.30 6.32 9.04
CA ASN A 65 6.16 4.86 9.11
C ASN A 65 5.26 4.34 7.98
N ALA A 66 4.16 5.03 7.69
CA ALA A 66 3.30 4.70 6.56
C ALA A 66 4.07 4.79 5.23
N MET A 67 4.93 5.81 5.06
CA MET A 67 5.80 5.96 3.88
C MET A 67 6.66 4.72 3.64
N VAL A 68 7.29 4.20 4.68
CA VAL A 68 8.13 2.99 4.59
C VAL A 68 7.28 1.77 4.26
N VAL A 69 6.15 1.59 4.94
CA VAL A 69 5.30 0.39 4.77
C VAL A 69 4.73 0.32 3.36
N TRP A 70 4.15 1.39 2.81
CA TRP A 70 3.54 1.31 1.47
C TRP A 70 4.59 1.07 0.38
N LEU A 71 5.81 1.59 0.53
CA LEU A 71 6.93 1.32 -0.38
C LEU A 71 7.34 -0.16 -0.33
N LEU A 72 7.44 -0.76 0.85
CA LEU A 72 7.73 -2.19 0.99
C LEU A 72 6.66 -3.05 0.32
N PHE A 73 5.38 -2.72 0.52
CA PHE A 73 4.27 -3.39 -0.19
C PHE A 73 4.38 -3.23 -1.72
N GLY A 74 4.78 -2.04 -2.19
CA GLY A 74 5.04 -1.80 -3.62
C GLY A 74 6.19 -2.62 -4.19
N PHE A 75 7.32 -2.71 -3.46
CA PHE A 75 8.46 -3.52 -3.88
C PHE A 75 8.12 -5.01 -3.92
N ILE A 76 7.47 -5.52 -2.87
CA ILE A 76 7.02 -6.92 -2.80
C ILE A 76 6.01 -7.22 -3.92
N GLY A 77 5.05 -6.32 -4.15
CA GLY A 77 4.07 -6.43 -5.24
C GLY A 77 4.72 -6.48 -6.62
N SER A 78 5.75 -5.65 -6.85
CA SER A 78 6.55 -5.63 -8.09
C SER A 78 7.34 -6.93 -8.28
N SER A 79 7.96 -7.43 -7.21
CA SER A 79 8.65 -8.73 -7.24
C SER A 79 7.69 -9.85 -7.62
N TYR A 80 6.50 -9.95 -7.01
CA TYR A 80 5.51 -10.97 -7.36
C TYR A 80 4.96 -10.85 -8.78
N TRP A 81 4.88 -9.62 -9.30
CA TRP A 81 4.45 -9.38 -10.67
C TRP A 81 5.46 -9.91 -11.69
N LEU A 82 6.75 -9.68 -11.47
CA LEU A 82 7.82 -10.07 -12.40
C LEU A 82 8.32 -11.51 -12.21
N LEU A 83 8.18 -12.09 -11.02
CA LEU A 83 8.83 -13.36 -10.67
C LEU A 83 8.44 -14.52 -11.59
N GLU A 84 7.14 -14.70 -11.86
CA GLU A 84 6.66 -15.81 -12.70
C GLU A 84 7.02 -15.61 -14.17
N ASP A 85 7.03 -14.35 -14.65
CA ASP A 85 7.39 -14.01 -16.02
C ASP A 85 8.88 -14.27 -16.30
N GLU A 86 9.76 -13.91 -15.36
CA GLU A 86 11.22 -14.12 -15.49
C GLU A 86 11.64 -15.57 -15.22
N SER A 87 10.97 -16.24 -14.28
CA SER A 87 11.34 -17.62 -13.91
C SER A 87 10.76 -18.65 -14.86
N GLY A 88 9.76 -18.29 -15.67
CA GLY A 88 9.05 -19.20 -16.56
C GLY A 88 8.32 -20.35 -15.84
N VAL A 89 8.20 -20.27 -14.51
CA VAL A 89 7.58 -21.29 -13.65
C VAL A 89 6.65 -20.61 -12.64
N PRO A 90 5.54 -21.29 -12.25
CA PRO A 90 4.60 -20.74 -11.28
C PRO A 90 5.19 -20.66 -9.87
N VAL A 91 4.74 -19.70 -9.06
CA VAL A 91 5.20 -19.50 -7.68
C VAL A 91 4.81 -20.68 -6.80
N VAL A 92 5.82 -21.41 -6.31
CA VAL A 92 5.68 -22.56 -5.39
C VAL A 92 5.08 -22.19 -4.02
N GLY A 93 5.14 -20.90 -3.64
CA GLY A 93 4.68 -20.35 -2.36
C GLY A 93 3.38 -19.52 -2.40
N LEU A 94 2.52 -19.70 -3.41
CA LEU A 94 1.35 -18.84 -3.66
C LEU A 94 0.38 -18.73 -2.47
N LYS A 95 0.31 -19.78 -1.64
CA LYS A 95 -0.49 -19.77 -0.40
C LYS A 95 0.14 -18.95 0.71
N LEU A 96 1.47 -18.96 0.83
CA LEU A 96 2.19 -18.14 1.82
C LEU A 96 2.04 -16.66 1.48
N GLY A 97 2.19 -16.31 0.20
CA GLY A 97 1.98 -14.94 -0.26
C GLY A 97 0.55 -14.43 -0.09
N ASN A 98 -0.48 -15.30 -0.14
CA ASN A 98 -1.86 -14.87 0.18
C ASN A 98 -2.16 -14.76 1.68
N LEU A 99 -1.32 -15.34 2.55
CA LEU A 99 -1.48 -15.30 4.00
C LEU A 99 -0.86 -14.03 4.62
N SER A 100 0.24 -13.55 4.02
CA SER A 100 0.97 -12.33 4.40
C SER A 100 0.36 -11.07 3.78
#